data_AF-A0A1Y1S9Q4-F1
#
_entry.id   AF-A0A1Y1S9Q4-F1
#
_cell.length_a   1.000
_cell.length_b   1.000
_cell.length_c   1.000
_cell.angle_alpha   90.00
_cell.angle_beta   90.00
_cell.angle_gamma   90.00
#
_symmetry.space_group_name_H-M   'P 1'
#
loop_
_entity.id
_entity.type
_entity.pdbx_description
1 polymer ?
#
loop_
_entity_poly.entity_id
_entity_poly.type
_entity_poly.pdbx_seq_one_letter_code
_entity_poly.pdbx_strand_id
1 'polypeptide(L)' 'MLNHPFEAVKIYLKMNVVVHLKTGEKYKGNLNSFDEHLNVILENDDKLNFIRGENILCVGRE' A
#
# COMPACT_ATOMS: atom_id res chain seq x y z
N MET A 1 -10.66 6.72 16.84
CA MET A 1 -10.95 6.18 15.50
C MET A 1 -9.90 6.72 14.55
N LEU A 2 -9.35 5.89 13.67
CA LEU A 2 -8.47 6.33 12.58
C LEU A 2 -9.36 6.98 11.52
N ASN A 3 -9.65 8.27 11.70
CA ASN A 3 -10.58 8.99 10.82
C ASN A 3 -9.92 9.48 9.50
N HIS A 4 -8.67 9.07 9.23
CA HIS A 4 -7.92 9.53 8.07
C HIS A 4 -7.23 8.37 7.35
N PRO A 5 -7.42 8.19 6.03
CA PRO A 5 -6.78 7.12 5.24
C PRO A 5 -5.26 7.05 5.43
N PHE A 6 -4.60 8.21 5.52
CA PHE A 6 -3.16 8.30 5.79
C PHE A 6 -2.76 7.57 7.08
N GLU A 7 -3.48 7.80 8.19
CA GLU A 7 -3.18 7.15 9.47
C GLU A 7 -3.51 5.65 9.43
N ALA A 8 -4.53 5.25 8.66
CA ALA A 8 -4.85 3.83 8.47
C ALA A 8 -3.73 3.10 7.70
N VAL A 9 -3.19 3.70 6.64
CA VAL A 9 -2.08 3.13 5.86
C VAL A 9 -0.79 3.12 6.69
N LYS A 10 -0.58 4.13 7.54
CA LYS A 10 0.60 4.24 8.41
C LYS A 10 0.81 3.03 9.32
N ILE A 11 -0.25 2.39 9.80
CA ILE A 11 -0.12 1.22 10.69
C ILE A 11 0.41 0.00 9.95
N TYR A 12 0.32 -0.02 8.62
CA TYR A 12 0.85 -1.09 7.79
C TYR A 12 2.33 -0.92 7.43
N LEU A 13 2.99 0.19 7.80
CA LEU A 13 4.42 0.37 7.52
C LEU A 13 5.25 -0.81 8.04
N LYS A 14 6.14 -1.29 7.17
CA LYS A 14 7.02 -2.46 7.40
C LYS A 14 6.27 -3.78 7.62
N MET A 15 4.98 -3.84 7.28
CA MET A 15 4.18 -5.06 7.32
C MET A 15 3.91 -5.57 5.91
N ASN A 16 3.77 -6.89 5.77
CA ASN A 16 3.30 -7.47 4.52
C ASN A 16 1.83 -7.12 4.29
N VAL A 17 1.52 -6.57 3.12
CA VAL A 17 0.19 -6.14 2.71
C VAL A 17 -0.14 -6.60 1.30
N VAL A 18 -1.43 -6.59 0.99
CA VAL A 18 -1.96 -6.71 -0.36
C VAL A 18 -2.57 -5.37 -0.76
N VAL A 19 -2.09 -4.82 -1.89
CA VAL A 19 -2.64 -3.64 -2.55
C VAL A 19 -3.50 -4.12 -3.71
N HIS A 20 -4.79 -3.79 -3.67
CA HIS A 20 -5.72 -4.06 -4.76
C HIS A 20 -5.86 -2.81 -5.62
N LEU A 21 -5.70 -2.96 -6.93
CA LEU A 21 -5.93 -1.89 -7.88
C LEU A 21 -7.39 -1.86 -8.35
N LYS A 22 -7.83 -0.71 -8.83
CA LYS A 22 -9.14 -0.52 -9.48
C LYS A 22 -9.34 -1.43 -10.70
N THR A 23 -8.26 -1.84 -11.34
CA THR A 23 -8.25 -2.78 -12.48
C THR A 23 -8.54 -4.23 -12.07
N GLY A 24 -8.46 -4.55 -10.78
CA GLY A 24 -8.54 -5.92 -10.25
C GLY A 24 -7.18 -6.59 -10.04
N GLU A 25 -6.09 -6.00 -10.52
CA GLU A 25 -4.72 -6.45 -10.25
C GLU A 25 -4.38 -6.35 -8.75
N LYS A 26 -3.52 -7.25 -8.28
CA LYS A 26 -3.10 -7.30 -6.87
C LYS A 26 -1.58 -7.34 -6.79
N TYR A 27 -1.04 -6.53 -5.89
CA TYR A 27 0.37 -6.54 -5.55
C TYR A 27 0.51 -6.90 -4.08
N LYS A 28 1.32 -7.91 -3.79
CA LYS A 28 1.67 -8.29 -2.42
C LYS A 28 3.06 -7.77 -2.11
N GLY A 29 3.33 -7.37 -0.88
CA GLY A 29 4.68 -7.12 -0.40
C GLY A 29 4.74 -6.29 0.87
N ASN A 30 5.96 -6.03 1.36
CA ASN A 30 6.14 -5.23 2.56
C ASN A 30 5.92 -3.75 2.23
N LEU A 31 5.01 -3.08 2.94
CA LEU A 31 4.82 -1.64 2.75
C LEU A 31 6.04 -0.87 3.26
N ASN A 32 6.91 -0.45 2.35
CA ASN A 32 8.16 0.20 2.70
C ASN A 32 7.93 1.67 3.11
N SER A 33 7.16 2.41 2.29
CA SER A 33 6.83 3.84 2.47
C SER A 33 5.56 4.22 1.70
N PHE A 34 5.01 5.39 2.00
CA PHE A 34 3.88 6.01 1.28
C PHE A 34 3.87 7.53 1.48
N ASP A 35 3.09 8.26 0.66
CA ASP A 35 2.95 9.72 0.75
C ASP A 35 1.50 10.19 0.99
N GLU A 36 1.29 11.51 0.98
CA GLU A 36 -0.02 12.15 1.18
C GLU A 36 -1.05 11.84 0.08
N HIS A 37 -0.61 11.44 -1.10
CA HIS A 37 -1.46 10.97 -2.19
C HIS A 37 -1.79 9.48 -2.08
N LEU A 38 -1.26 8.80 -1.06
CA LEU A 38 -1.30 7.35 -0.90
C LEU A 38 -0.61 6.60 -2.04
N ASN A 39 0.38 7.23 -2.69
CA ASN A 39 1.33 6.45 -3.46
C ASN A 39 2.09 5.53 -2.49
N VAL A 40 2.32 4.28 -2.86
CA VAL A 40 2.96 3.30 -1.98
C VAL A 40 4.16 2.66 -2.67
N ILE A 41 5.17 2.33 -1.86
CA ILE A 41 6.28 1.48 -2.28
C ILE A 41 6.14 0.13 -1.56
N LEU A 42 5.98 -0.94 -2.33
CA LEU A 42 6.06 -2.31 -1.82
C LEU A 42 7.43 -2.91 -2.10
N GLU A 43 7.99 -3.60 -1.11
CA GLU A 43 9.27 -4.28 -1.20
C GLU A 43 9.10 -5.80 -1.11
N ASN A 44 9.66 -6.53 -2.09
CA ASN A 44 9.76 -7.99 -2.12
C ASN A 44 11.10 -8.40 -2.72
N ASP A 45 11.85 -9.29 -2.05
CA ASP A 45 13.08 -9.91 -2.58
C ASP A 45 13.99 -8.90 -3.30
N ASP A 46 14.33 -7.82 -2.61
CA ASP A 46 15.17 -6.70 -3.09
C ASP A 46 14.60 -5.87 -4.26
N LYS A 47 13.32 -6.07 -4.61
CA LYS A 47 12.62 -5.25 -5.62
C LYS A 47 11.66 -4.27 -4.96
N LEU A 48 11.74 -3.02 -5.40
CA LEU A 48 10.80 -1.96 -5.04
C LEU A 48 9.76 -1.77 -6.14
N ASN A 49 8.49 -1.83 -5.77
CA ASN A 49 7.35 -1.62 -6.65
C ASN A 49 6.65 -0.32 -6.23
N PHE A 50 6.70 0.69 -7.11
CA PHE A 50 5.97 1.93 -6.91
C PHE A 50 4.56 1.80 -7.49
N ILE A 51 3.55 2.11 -6.68
CA ILE A 51 2.13 2.05 -7.05
C ILE A 51 1.51 3.42 -6.78
N ARG A 52 0.81 3.98 -7.77
CA ARG A 52 0.13 5.28 -7.65
C ARG A 52 -1.15 5.17 -6.83
N GLY A 53 -1.33 6.05 -5.86
CA GLY A 53 -2.46 6.06 -4.93
C GLY A 53 -3.81 6.22 -5.63
N GLU A 54 -3.87 6.99 -6.71
CA GLU A 54 -5.06 7.18 -7.53
C GLU A 54 -5.59 5.87 -8.14
N ASN A 55 -4.74 4.84 -8.28
CA ASN A 55 -5.12 3.55 -8.85
C ASN A 55 -5.48 2.51 -7.77
N ILE A 56 -5.21 2.81 -6.50
CA ILE A 56 -5.47 1.91 -5.38
C ILE A 56 -6.96 1.89 -5.07
N LEU A 57 -7.51 0.70 -4.90
CA LEU A 57 -8.85 0.46 -4.38
C LEU A 57 -8.82 0.23 -2.87
N CYS A 58 -7.92 -0.63 -2.39
CA CYS A 58 -7.71 -0.87 -0.97
C CYS A 58 -6.30 -1.39 -0.65
N VAL A 59 -5.90 -1.21 0.61
CA VAL A 59 -4.68 -1.78 1.21
C VAL A 59 -5.08 -2.51 2.48
N GLY A 60 -4.59 -3.73 2.67
CA GLY A 60 -4.86 -4.51 3.86
C GLY A 60 -3.89 -5.67 4.03
N ARG A 61 -4.05 -6.42 5.12
CA ARG A 61 -3.45 -7.74 5.27
C ARG A 61 -4.32 -8.77 4.54
N GLU A 62 -3.68 -9.84 4.08
CA GLU A 62 -4.41 -11.03 3.63
C GLU A 62 -5.17 -11.69 4.80
#